data_AF-A0AAD3W0K8-F1
#
_entry.id   AF-A0AAD3W0K8-F1
#
_cell.length_a   1.000
_cell.length_b   1.000
_cell.length_c   1.000
_cell.angle_alpha   90.00
_cell.angle_beta   90.00
_cell.angle_gamma   90.00
#
_symmetry.space_group_name_H-M   'P 1'
#
loop_
_entity.id
_entity.type
_entity.pdbx_description
1 polymer ?
#
loop_
_entity_poly.entity_id
_entity_poly.type
_entity_poly.pdbx_seq_one_letter_code
_entity_poly.pdbx_strand_id
1 'polypeptide(L)'
;MPYRWNEENTAILRIRTHLITDKDNPEDVIHQYTRDIAAPGDLVGIAESVVAIMQGRAIEPNTVKPGILARLLSRFAHPDASISAVRSMQMAINEV
;
A
#
# COMPACT_ATOMS: atom_id res chain seq x y z
N MET A 1 21.50 10.26 12.68
CA MET A 1 21.63 9.40 11.49
C MET A 1 22.75 9.96 10.63
N PRO A 2 23.74 9.15 10.21
CA PRO A 2 24.90 9.64 9.46
C PRO A 2 24.58 10.05 8.01
N TYR A 3 23.46 9.56 7.46
CA TYR A 3 22.98 9.91 6.14
C TYR A 3 21.91 11.02 6.24
N ARG A 4 22.10 12.11 5.48
CA ARG A 4 21.19 13.25 5.42
C ARG A 4 20.83 13.54 3.97
N TRP A 5 19.67 13.04 3.55
CA TRP A 5 19.10 13.24 2.22
C TRP A 5 18.47 14.64 2.09
N ASN A 6 18.68 15.28 0.95
CA ASN A 6 18.07 16.54 0.52
C ASN A 6 17.82 16.50 -1.00
N GLU A 7 17.13 17.49 -1.55
CA GLU A 7 16.80 17.54 -2.98
C GLU A 7 18.04 17.62 -3.90
N GLU A 8 19.17 18.12 -3.39
CA GLU A 8 20.41 18.33 -4.15
C GLU A 8 21.29 17.07 -4.20
N ASN A 9 21.13 16.15 -3.24
CA ASN A 9 21.98 14.96 -3.09
C ASN A 9 21.22 13.63 -3.16
N THR A 10 19.95 13.65 -3.57
CA THR A 10 19.10 12.45 -3.66
C THR A 10 18.67 12.17 -5.08
N ALA A 11 18.88 10.93 -5.54
CA ALA A 11 18.27 10.41 -6.76
C ALA A 11 17.11 9.47 -6.40
N ILE A 12 15.94 9.67 -7.02
CA ILE A 12 14.78 8.78 -6.85
C ILE A 12 14.73 7.81 -8.02
N LEU A 13 14.95 6.53 -7.73
CA LEU A 13 14.91 5.46 -8.73
C LEU A 13 13.57 4.72 -8.67
N ARG A 14 12.92 4.56 -9.83
CA ARG A 14 11.73 3.72 -9.98
C ARG A 14 12.16 2.32 -10.36
N ILE A 15 12.00 1.37 -9.45
CA ILE A 15 12.38 -0.02 -9.66
C ILE A 15 11.23 -0.76 -10.33
N ARG A 16 11.48 -1.36 -11.50
CA ARG A 16 10.48 -2.17 -12.20
C ARG A 16 10.47 -3.57 -11.60
N THR A 17 9.27 -4.04 -11.23
CA THR A 17 9.03 -5.39 -10.72
C THR A 17 8.21 -6.19 -11.73
N HIS A 18 8.06 -7.49 -11.48
CA HIS A 18 6.97 -8.26 -12.06
C HIS A 18 5.61 -7.81 -11.45
N LEU A 19 4.51 -8.40 -11.94
CA LEU A 19 3.20 -8.22 -11.32
C LEU A 19 3.19 -8.92 -9.96
N ILE A 20 3.22 -8.15 -8.88
CA ILE A 20 3.16 -8.68 -7.53
C ILE A 20 1.77 -9.25 -7.23
N THR A 21 1.74 -10.40 -6.58
CA THR A 21 0.55 -11.17 -6.23
C THR A 21 0.59 -11.60 -4.75
N ASP A 22 -0.47 -12.26 -4.31
CA ASP A 22 -0.59 -12.89 -3.00
C ASP A 22 0.33 -14.12 -2.81
N LYS A 23 1.03 -14.55 -3.87
CA LYS A 23 1.99 -15.66 -3.84
C LYS A 23 3.42 -15.21 -3.52
N ASP A 24 3.66 -13.90 -3.52
CA ASP A 24 4.98 -13.33 -3.35
C ASP A 24 5.25 -13.00 -1.88
N ASN A 25 6.53 -13.04 -1.48
CA ASN A 25 6.96 -12.64 -0.16
C ASN A 25 7.60 -11.23 -0.22
N PRO A 26 7.25 -10.30 0.69
CA PRO A 26 7.80 -8.95 0.68
C PRO A 26 9.34 -8.88 0.73
N GLU A 27 9.97 -9.73 1.54
CA GLU A 27 11.43 -9.76 1.72
C GLU A 27 12.13 -10.23 0.43
N ASP A 28 11.62 -11.30 -0.17
CA ASP A 28 12.16 -11.85 -1.42
C ASP A 28 12.04 -10.85 -2.57
N VAL A 29 10.89 -10.18 -2.69
CA VAL A 29 10.65 -9.15 -3.72
C VAL A 29 11.61 -7.98 -3.55
N ILE A 30 11.74 -7.45 -2.32
CA ILE A 30 12.65 -6.35 -2.05
C ILE A 30 14.09 -6.77 -2.39
N HIS A 31 14.54 -7.91 -1.88
CA HIS A 31 15.89 -8.39 -2.13
C HIS A 31 16.16 -8.62 -3.63
N GLN A 32 15.28 -9.32 -4.33
CA GLN A 32 15.43 -9.61 -5.76
C GLN A 32 15.61 -8.35 -6.60
N TYR A 33 14.84 -7.30 -6.32
CA TYR A 33 14.81 -6.10 -7.16
C TYR A 33 15.76 -4.99 -6.71
N THR A 34 16.32 -5.06 -5.51
CA THR A 34 17.18 -4.00 -4.97
C THR A 34 18.63 -4.41 -4.73
N ARG A 35 18.95 -5.72 -4.67
CA ARG A 35 20.30 -6.20 -4.31
C ARG A 35 21.45 -5.65 -5.15
N ASP A 36 21.20 -5.36 -6.43
CA ASP A 36 22.22 -4.87 -7.39
C ASP A 36 22.15 -3.34 -7.57
N ILE A 37 21.29 -2.66 -6.80
CA ILE A 37 20.98 -1.22 -6.94
C ILE A 37 21.22 -0.48 -5.62
N ALA A 38 20.77 -1.05 -4.50
CA ALA A 38 20.82 -0.41 -3.19
C ALA A 38 22.19 -0.61 -2.51
N ALA A 39 22.69 0.47 -1.90
CA ALA A 39 23.91 0.48 -1.11
C ALA A 39 23.61 0.81 0.37
N PRO A 40 24.54 0.52 1.30
CA PRO A 40 24.41 0.93 2.70
C PRO A 40 24.20 2.44 2.82
N GLY A 41 23.07 2.84 3.40
CA GLY A 41 22.66 4.23 3.51
C GLY A 41 21.58 4.67 2.51
N ASP A 42 21.09 3.78 1.65
CA ASP A 42 19.93 4.03 0.81
C ASP A 42 18.61 3.73 1.52
N LEU A 43 17.53 4.36 1.05
CA LEU A 43 16.16 4.08 1.49
C LEU A 43 15.42 3.32 0.40
N VAL A 44 14.94 2.13 0.73
CA VAL A 44 14.05 1.34 -0.13
C VAL A 44 12.60 1.55 0.32
N GLY A 45 11.78 2.09 -0.57
CA GLY A 45 10.35 2.25 -0.36
C GLY A 45 9.55 1.24 -1.18
N ILE A 46 8.54 0.63 -0.56
CA ILE A 46 7.49 -0.15 -1.22
C ILE A 46 6.13 0.41 -0.79
N ALA A 47 5.18 0.46 -1.71
CA ALA A 47 3.82 0.88 -1.38
C ALA A 47 3.20 -0.14 -0.41
N GLU A 48 2.56 0.34 0.66
CA GLU A 48 1.89 -0.54 1.62
C GLU A 48 0.91 -1.46 0.90
N SER A 49 0.12 -0.92 -0.05
CA SER A 49 -0.90 -1.70 -0.75
C SER A 49 -0.34 -2.96 -1.44
N VAL A 50 0.92 -2.91 -1.90
CA VAL A 50 1.61 -4.06 -2.49
C VAL A 50 1.99 -5.08 -1.40
N VAL A 51 2.42 -4.60 -0.24
CA VAL A 51 2.66 -5.44 0.95
C VAL A 51 1.37 -6.10 1.42
N ALA A 52 0.25 -5.36 1.48
CA ALA A 52 -1.05 -5.92 1.84
C ALA A 52 -1.51 -7.01 0.87
N ILE A 53 -1.25 -6.86 -0.44
CA ILE A 53 -1.51 -7.90 -1.44
C ILE A 53 -0.71 -9.17 -1.12
N MET A 54 0.60 -9.05 -0.93
CA MET A 54 1.49 -10.18 -0.59
C MET A 54 1.12 -10.86 0.73
N GLN A 55 0.58 -10.11 1.68
CA GLN A 55 0.09 -10.63 2.96
C GLN A 55 -1.31 -11.26 2.87
N GLY A 56 -1.92 -11.34 1.68
CA GLY A 56 -3.27 -11.88 1.50
C GLY A 56 -4.37 -11.02 2.13
N ARG A 57 -4.11 -9.72 2.34
CA ARG A 57 -5.06 -8.76 2.95
C ARG A 57 -5.87 -7.99 1.92
N ALA A 58 -5.67 -8.24 0.64
CA ALA A 58 -6.49 -7.68 -0.42
C ALA A 58 -7.89 -8.32 -0.39
N ILE A 59 -8.93 -7.50 -0.21
CA ILE A 59 -10.31 -7.95 -0.12
C ILE A 59 -11.04 -7.74 -1.45
N GLU A 60 -11.69 -8.79 -1.96
CA GLU A 60 -12.51 -8.67 -3.15
C GLU A 60 -13.72 -7.76 -2.88
N PRO A 61 -13.93 -6.68 -3.67
CA PRO A 61 -14.99 -5.72 -3.41
C PRO A 61 -16.40 -6.32 -3.33
N ASN A 62 -16.66 -7.43 -4.03
CA ASN A 62 -17.98 -8.06 -4.06
C ASN A 62 -18.30 -8.89 -2.81
N THR A 63 -17.29 -9.27 -2.03
CA THR A 63 -17.49 -10.01 -0.77
C THR A 63 -17.90 -9.10 0.38
N VAL A 64 -17.62 -7.79 0.25
CA VAL A 64 -17.98 -6.77 1.24
C VAL A 64 -19.48 -6.52 1.22
N LYS A 65 -20.15 -6.75 2.37
CA LYS A 65 -21.59 -6.51 2.57
C LYS A 65 -21.78 -5.26 3.45
N PRO A 66 -22.08 -4.08 2.86
CA PRO A 66 -22.16 -2.86 3.66
C PRO A 66 -23.43 -2.79 4.49
N GLY A 67 -23.27 -2.50 5.77
CA GLY A 67 -24.34 -2.26 6.73
C GLY A 67 -24.91 -0.84 6.65
N ILE A 68 -25.88 -0.57 7.54
CA ILE A 68 -26.56 0.73 7.62
C ILE A 68 -25.57 1.85 7.98
N LEU A 69 -24.65 1.58 8.92
CA LEU A 69 -23.63 2.54 9.35
C LEU A 69 -22.73 2.96 8.18
N ALA A 70 -22.24 2.01 7.38
CA ALA A 70 -21.40 2.31 6.24
C ALA A 70 -22.10 3.23 5.23
N ARG A 71 -23.39 2.99 4.94
CA ARG A 71 -24.21 3.81 4.05
C ARG A 71 -24.47 5.21 4.59
N LEU A 72 -24.63 5.33 5.91
CA LEU A 72 -24.85 6.62 6.55
C LEU A 72 -23.55 7.44 6.55
N LEU A 73 -22.46 6.85 7.02
CA LEU A 73 -21.17 7.52 7.18
C LEU A 73 -20.56 7.92 5.85
N SER A 74 -20.69 7.09 4.80
CA SER A 74 -20.12 7.38 3.48
C SER A 74 -20.66 8.69 2.87
N ARG A 75 -21.87 9.13 3.26
CA ARG A 75 -22.49 10.38 2.78
C ARG A 75 -21.80 11.63 3.32
N PHE A 76 -21.05 11.51 4.41
CA PHE A 76 -20.32 12.62 5.03
C PHE A 76 -18.84 12.64 4.66
N ALA A 77 -18.35 11.62 3.94
CA ALA A 77 -16.99 11.58 3.44
C ALA A 77 -16.83 12.53 2.23
N HIS A 78 -15.67 13.19 2.14
CA HIS A 78 -15.32 13.96 0.94
C HIS A 78 -15.27 13.02 -0.28
N PRO A 79 -15.71 13.43 -1.48
CA PRO A 79 -15.73 12.57 -2.67
C PRO A 79 -14.37 11.89 -2.97
N ASP A 80 -13.28 12.62 -2.78
CA ASP A 80 -11.91 12.15 -3.00
C ASP A 80 -11.31 11.33 -1.84
N ALA A 81 -12.06 11.16 -0.74
CA ALA A 81 -11.61 10.33 0.37
C ALA A 81 -11.69 8.84 -0.02
N SER A 82 -10.71 8.05 0.41
CA SER A 82 -10.67 6.59 0.18
C SER A 82 -11.90 5.84 0.73
N ILE A 83 -12.62 6.45 1.68
CA ILE A 83 -13.81 5.92 2.35
C ILE A 83 -15.14 6.45 1.77
N SER A 84 -15.12 7.22 0.68
CA SER A 84 -16.34 7.78 0.07
C SER A 84 -17.26 6.69 -0.50
N ALA A 85 -16.67 5.61 -1.01
CA ALA A 85 -17.44 4.44 -1.43
C ALA A 85 -17.98 3.68 -0.21
N VAL A 86 -19.27 3.32 -0.25
CA VAL A 86 -19.97 2.60 0.84
C VAL A 86 -19.24 1.33 1.26
N ARG A 87 -18.67 0.58 0.31
CA ARG A 87 -17.90 -0.65 0.58
C ARG A 87 -16.57 -0.33 1.29
N SER A 88 -15.86 0.71 0.86
CA SER A 88 -14.63 1.15 1.53
C SER A 88 -14.90 1.66 2.94
N MET A 89 -16.01 2.36 3.17
CA MET A 89 -16.45 2.74 4.52
C MET A 89 -16.73 1.51 5.39
N GLN A 90 -17.37 0.47 4.84
CA GLN A 90 -17.57 -0.77 5.58
C GLN A 90 -16.24 -1.44 5.94
N MET A 91 -15.25 -1.42 5.05
CA MET A 91 -13.91 -1.93 5.36
C MET A 91 -13.27 -1.13 6.50
N ALA A 92 -13.35 0.20 6.47
CA ALA A 92 -12.84 1.04 7.55
C ALA A 92 -13.52 0.74 8.90
N ILE A 93 -14.84 0.49 8.91
CA ILE A 93 -15.57 0.11 10.13
C ILE A 93 -15.09 -1.23 10.69
N ASN A 94 -14.71 -2.19 9.82
CA ASN A 94 -14.27 -3.51 10.26
C ASN A 94 -12.86 -3.52 10.89
N GLU A 95 -12.07 -2.46 10.69
CA GLU A 95 -10.69 -2.33 11.17
C GLU A 95 -10.59 -1.60 12.52
N VAL A 96 -11.73 -1.25 13.14
CA VAL A 96 -11.82 -0.58 14.47
C VAL A 96 -12.36 -1.57 15.50
#